data_AF-A0A7S0HGX0-F1
#
_entry.id   AF-A0A7S0HGX0-F1
#
_cell.length_a   1.000
_cell.length_b   1.000
_cell.length_c   1.000
_cell.angle_alpha   90.00
_cell.angle_beta   90.00
_cell.angle_gamma   90.00
#
_symmetry.space_group_name_H-M   'P 1'
#
loop_
_entity.id
_entity.type
_entity.pdbx_description
1 polymer ?
#
loop_
_entity_poly.entity_id
_entity_poly.type
_entity_poly.pdbx_seq_one_letter_code
_entity_poly.pdbx_strand_id
1 'polypeptide(L)'
;SGARTHRRKLVRALLQPPRHRPEVLPHYARLAATLSLCFKHVDTELASLLKEEFDELAERNRPADLELRLNNARYLGELVKFKLLPPAALLGCLKACVDAFSAPNALVACALLEACGRYLHRAKETQPRVEALLELLTKLR
;
A
#
# COMPACT_ATOMS: atom_id res chain seq x y z
N SER A 1 29.33 -3.11 11.40
CA SER A 1 28.48 -2.03 11.95
C SER A 1 28.03 -0.99 10.91
N GLY A 2 28.73 -0.77 9.79
CA GLY A 2 28.33 0.23 8.77
C GLY A 2 27.16 -0.14 7.84
N ALA A 3 27.02 -1.39 7.43
CA ALA A 3 25.96 -1.81 6.47
C ALA A 3 24.52 -1.57 7.00
N ARG A 4 24.31 -1.74 8.31
CA ARG A 4 23.01 -1.53 8.96
C ARG A 4 22.59 -0.04 8.95
N THR A 5 23.55 0.87 9.10
CA THR A 5 23.30 2.32 9.07
C THR A 5 22.94 2.83 7.67
N HIS A 6 23.61 2.31 6.64
CA HIS A 6 23.30 2.66 5.24
C HIS A 6 21.93 2.10 4.80
N ARG A 7 21.59 0.88 5.23
CA ARG A 7 20.26 0.29 4.99
C ARG A 7 19.12 1.16 5.56
N ARG A 8 19.25 1.63 6.80
CA ARG A 8 18.25 2.51 7.43
C ARG A 8 18.07 3.83 6.67
N LYS A 9 19.16 4.44 6.22
CA LYS A 9 19.10 5.67 5.40
C LYS A 9 18.37 5.41 4.08
N LEU A 10 18.65 4.26 3.45
CA LEU A 10 18.00 3.86 2.21
C LEU A 10 16.49 3.63 2.39
N VAL A 11 16.09 2.84 3.40
CA VAL A 11 14.67 2.59 3.69
C VAL A 11 13.92 3.89 3.97
N ARG A 12 14.51 4.82 4.74
CA ARG A 12 13.93 6.15 4.97
C ARG A 12 13.73 6.96 3.69
N ALA A 13 14.70 6.92 2.77
CA ALA A 13 14.57 7.61 1.49
C ALA A 13 13.44 7.01 0.63
N LEU A 14 13.28 5.67 0.67
CA LEU A 14 12.20 4.97 -0.04
C LEU A 14 10.83 5.24 0.58
N LEU A 15 10.74 5.42 1.90
CA LEU A 15 9.51 5.79 2.61
C LEU A 15 9.00 7.19 2.32
N GLN A 16 9.82 8.06 1.72
CA GLN A 16 9.50 9.47 1.53
C GLN A 16 9.48 9.86 0.05
N PRO A 17 8.63 9.24 -0.78
CA PRO A 17 8.42 9.73 -2.14
C PRO A 17 7.80 11.14 -2.10
N PRO A 18 8.07 11.98 -3.11
CA PRO A 18 7.42 13.29 -3.23
C PRO A 18 5.89 13.17 -3.21
N ARG A 19 5.26 13.68 -2.14
CA ARG A 19 3.82 13.50 -1.88
C ARG A 19 2.91 14.13 -2.93
N HIS A 20 3.42 15.13 -3.66
CA HIS A 20 2.67 15.83 -4.72
C HIS A 20 2.84 15.19 -6.09
N ARG A 21 3.58 14.08 -6.20
CA ARG A 21 3.87 13.41 -7.47
C ARG A 21 3.56 11.91 -7.41
N PRO A 22 2.29 11.50 -7.29
CA PRO A 22 1.92 10.10 -7.18
C PRO A 22 2.41 9.23 -8.35
N GLU A 23 2.68 9.83 -9.52
CA GLU A 23 3.26 9.15 -10.68
C GLU A 23 4.67 8.58 -10.43
N VAL A 24 5.37 9.03 -9.39
CA VAL A 24 6.70 8.51 -9.04
C VAL A 24 6.64 7.23 -8.20
N LEU A 25 5.50 6.92 -7.58
CA LEU A 25 5.36 5.75 -6.69
C LEU A 25 5.72 4.41 -7.36
N PRO A 26 5.33 4.13 -8.62
CA PRO A 26 5.76 2.91 -9.31
C PRO A 26 7.29 2.85 -9.47
N HIS A 27 7.95 3.99 -9.67
CA HIS A 27 9.41 4.07 -9.80
C HIS A 27 10.12 3.77 -8.49
N TYR A 28 9.58 4.28 -7.37
CA TYR A 28 10.08 4.00 -6.02
C TYR A 28 9.90 2.52 -5.64
N ALA A 29 8.73 1.94 -5.92
CA ALA A 29 8.49 0.53 -5.69
C ALA A 29 9.42 -0.37 -6.53
N ARG A 30 9.61 -0.03 -7.82
CA ARG A 30 10.57 -0.73 -8.69
C ARG A 30 11.99 -0.63 -8.17
N LEU A 31 12.42 0.57 -7.77
CA LEU A 31 13.76 0.79 -7.21
C LEU A 31 13.96 -0.04 -5.94
N ALA A 32 12.99 -0.05 -5.03
CA ALA A 32 13.03 -0.88 -3.82
C ALA A 32 13.17 -2.37 -4.16
N ALA A 33 12.45 -2.86 -5.17
CA ALA A 33 12.52 -4.24 -5.62
C ALA A 33 13.85 -4.60 -6.29
N THR A 34 14.47 -3.66 -7.01
CA THR A 34 15.82 -3.86 -7.54
C THR A 34 16.85 -3.89 -6.41
N LEU A 35 16.74 -2.99 -5.44
CA LEU A 35 17.68 -2.91 -4.32
C LEU A 35 17.58 -4.11 -3.38
N SER A 36 16.40 -4.71 -3.20
CA SER A 36 16.25 -5.90 -2.36
C SER A 36 17.03 -7.12 -2.87
N LEU A 37 17.39 -7.15 -4.17
CA LEU A 37 18.26 -8.18 -4.75
C LEU A 37 19.69 -8.11 -4.22
N CYS A 38 20.16 -6.93 -3.82
CA CYS A 38 21.52 -6.70 -3.33
C CYS A 38 21.56 -6.42 -1.83
N PHE A 39 20.48 -5.88 -1.26
CA PHE A 39 20.38 -5.44 0.12
C PHE A 39 19.24 -6.19 0.83
N LYS A 40 19.59 -7.24 1.58
CA LYS A 40 18.63 -8.02 2.37
C LYS A 40 17.80 -7.13 3.30
N HIS A 41 16.51 -7.45 3.41
CA HIS A 41 15.51 -6.84 4.29
C HIS A 41 15.00 -5.45 3.90
N VAL A 42 15.49 -4.83 2.82
CA VAL A 42 14.97 -3.53 2.37
C VAL A 42 13.48 -3.62 2.02
N ASP A 43 13.09 -4.70 1.34
CA ASP A 43 11.72 -5.04 1.01
C ASP A 43 10.85 -5.22 2.27
N THR A 44 11.25 -6.10 3.18
CA THR A 44 10.48 -6.40 4.38
C THR A 44 10.36 -5.20 5.32
N GLU A 45 11.44 -4.42 5.48
CA GLU A 45 11.46 -3.25 6.36
C GLU A 45 10.59 -2.12 5.78
N LEU A 46 10.68 -1.86 4.46
CA LEU A 46 9.84 -0.88 3.78
C LEU A 46 8.36 -1.24 3.82
N ALA A 47 8.01 -2.49 3.48
CA ALA A 47 6.63 -2.95 3.44
C ALA A 47 5.99 -2.95 4.84
N SER A 48 6.75 -3.35 5.87
CA SER A 48 6.28 -3.32 7.26
C SER A 48 5.98 -1.90 7.71
N LEU A 49 6.90 -0.95 7.48
CA LEU A 49 6.74 0.43 7.92
C LEU A 49 5.59 1.15 7.21
N LEU A 50 5.38 0.91 5.92
CA LEU A 50 4.22 1.47 5.20
C LEU A 50 2.90 0.87 5.67
N LYS A 51 2.89 -0.43 5.99
CA LYS A 51 1.69 -1.10 6.48
C LYS A 51 1.32 -0.61 7.89
N GLU A 52 2.31 -0.43 8.76
CA GLU A 52 2.14 0.16 10.08
C GLU A 52 1.60 1.60 9.98
N GLU A 53 2.18 2.43 9.11
CA GLU A 53 1.68 3.79 8.85
C GLU A 53 0.23 3.77 8.34
N PHE A 54 -0.16 2.80 7.50
CA PHE A 54 -1.55 2.65 7.08
C PHE A 54 -2.49 2.42 8.26
N ASP A 55 -2.13 1.49 9.16
CA ASP A 55 -2.94 1.13 10.32
C ASP A 55 -3.05 2.30 11.29
N GLU A 56 -1.94 2.97 11.60
CA GLU A 56 -1.93 4.17 12.45
C GLU A 56 -2.79 5.30 11.88
N LEU A 57 -2.71 5.55 10.57
CA LEU A 57 -3.53 6.58 9.91
C LEU A 57 -5.02 6.19 9.85
N ALA A 58 -5.32 4.90 9.74
CA ALA A 58 -6.68 4.38 9.75
C ALA A 58 -7.31 4.45 11.15
N GLU A 59 -6.54 4.17 12.21
CA GLU A 59 -6.97 4.33 13.60
C GLU A 59 -7.19 5.80 13.95
N ARG A 60 -6.25 6.67 13.54
CA ARG A 60 -6.33 8.12 13.81
C ARG A 60 -7.50 8.79 13.07
N ASN A 61 -7.76 8.38 11.84
CA ASN A 61 -8.90 8.78 11.00
C ASN A 61 -9.27 10.28 10.99
N ARG A 62 -8.28 11.18 11.06
CA ARG A 62 -8.56 12.63 11.03
C ARG A 62 -8.73 13.14 9.59
N PRO A 63 -9.64 14.09 9.34
CA PRO A 63 -9.81 14.69 8.00
C PRO A 63 -8.51 15.25 7.41
N ALA A 64 -7.66 15.87 8.24
CA ALA A 64 -6.38 16.44 7.83
C ALA A 64 -5.36 15.39 7.32
N ASP A 65 -5.58 14.10 7.63
CA ASP A 65 -4.68 13.01 7.25
C ASP A 65 -5.11 12.31 5.94
N LEU A 66 -6.22 12.72 5.31
CA LEU A 66 -6.76 12.04 4.13
C LEU A 66 -5.74 11.91 2.99
N GLU A 67 -5.02 12.98 2.65
CA GLU A 67 -3.99 12.94 1.61
C GLU A 67 -2.85 11.97 1.94
N LEU A 68 -2.48 11.85 3.22
CA LEU A 68 -1.47 10.87 3.66
C LEU A 68 -1.98 9.46 3.48
N ARG A 69 -3.24 9.20 3.85
CA ARG A 69 -3.90 7.90 3.69
C ARG A 69 -3.99 7.48 2.24
N LEU A 70 -4.36 8.41 1.34
CA LEU A 70 -4.42 8.16 -0.09
C LEU A 70 -3.05 7.84 -0.68
N ASN A 71 -2.02 8.60 -0.29
CA ASN A 71 -0.65 8.36 -0.77
C ASN A 71 -0.08 7.04 -0.25
N ASN A 72 -0.28 6.74 1.03
CA ASN A 72 0.13 5.47 1.62
C ASN A 72 -0.57 4.29 0.92
N ALA A 73 -1.90 4.35 0.72
CA ALA A 73 -2.68 3.34 0.01
C ALA A 73 -2.17 3.09 -1.42
N ARG A 74 -1.93 4.16 -2.19
CA ARG A 74 -1.34 4.04 -3.55
C ARG A 74 -0.01 3.33 -3.50
N TYR A 75 0.85 3.69 -2.54
CA TYR A 75 2.18 3.11 -2.44
C TYR A 75 2.14 1.62 -2.06
N LEU A 76 1.29 1.23 -1.11
CA LEU A 76 1.04 -0.20 -0.81
C LEU A 76 0.62 -0.97 -2.06
N GLY A 77 -0.24 -0.38 -2.90
CA GLY A 77 -0.64 -0.96 -4.18
C GLY A 77 0.51 -1.20 -5.14
N GLU A 78 1.44 -0.25 -5.25
CA GLU A 78 2.67 -0.42 -6.04
C GLU A 78 3.57 -1.51 -5.46
N LEU A 79 3.75 -1.57 -4.14
CA LEU A 79 4.56 -2.62 -3.50
C LEU A 79 4.06 -4.03 -3.79
N VAL A 80 2.73 -4.24 -3.84
CA VAL A 80 2.15 -5.54 -4.22
C VAL A 80 2.49 -5.91 -5.66
N LYS A 81 2.39 -4.97 -6.61
CA LYS A 81 2.71 -5.22 -8.02
C LYS A 81 4.17 -5.62 -8.23
N PHE A 82 5.07 -5.05 -7.42
CA PHE A 82 6.50 -5.39 -7.42
C PHE A 82 6.87 -6.53 -6.47
N LYS A 83 5.88 -7.23 -5.90
CA LYS A 83 6.07 -8.40 -5.02
C LYS A 83 6.84 -8.10 -3.73
N LEU A 84 6.80 -6.86 -3.26
CA LEU A 84 7.39 -6.42 -1.99
C LEU A 84 6.41 -6.51 -0.83
N LEU A 85 5.11 -6.52 -1.12
CA LEU A 85 4.04 -6.73 -0.15
C LEU A 85 3.16 -7.89 -0.61
N PRO A 86 2.78 -8.83 0.28
CA PRO A 86 1.86 -9.90 -0.07
C PRO A 86 0.47 -9.34 -0.44
N PRO A 87 -0.19 -9.88 -1.48
CA PRO A 87 -1.56 -9.49 -1.85
C PRO A 87 -2.57 -9.55 -0.70
N ALA A 88 -2.43 -10.53 0.19
CA ALA A 88 -3.30 -10.70 1.36
C ALA A 88 -3.27 -9.49 2.31
N ALA A 89 -2.13 -8.82 2.46
CA ALA A 89 -2.01 -7.63 3.30
C ALA A 89 -2.82 -6.45 2.73
N LEU A 90 -2.78 -6.26 1.41
CA LEU A 90 -3.55 -5.21 0.74
C LEU A 90 -5.06 -5.51 0.75
N LEU A 91 -5.45 -6.78 0.58
CA LEU A 91 -6.85 -7.20 0.74
C LEU A 91 -7.36 -6.97 2.18
N GLY A 92 -6.50 -7.15 3.18
CA GLY A 92 -6.81 -6.78 4.57
C GLY A 92 -7.06 -5.28 4.74
N CYS A 93 -6.24 -4.43 4.11
CA CYS A 93 -6.43 -2.98 4.11
C CYS A 93 -7.76 -2.58 3.44
N LEU A 94 -8.08 -3.20 2.29
CA LEU A 94 -9.33 -2.97 1.60
C LEU A 94 -10.54 -3.41 2.44
N LYS A 95 -10.47 -4.60 3.06
CA LYS A 95 -11.51 -5.08 3.98
C LYS A 95 -11.72 -4.12 5.16
N ALA A 96 -10.66 -3.60 5.78
CA ALA A 96 -10.77 -2.63 6.87
C ALA A 96 -11.52 -1.35 6.43
N CYS A 97 -11.28 -0.86 5.20
CA CYS A 97 -12.01 0.28 4.65
C CYS A 97 -13.51 -0.02 4.44
N VAL A 98 -13.83 -1.25 4.01
CA VAL A 98 -15.21 -1.71 3.79
C VAL A 98 -15.94 -1.92 5.11
N ASP A 99 -15.30 -2.55 6.09
CA ASP A 99 -15.91 -2.83 7.40
C ASP A 99 -16.22 -1.55 8.18
N ALA A 100 -15.35 -0.53 8.08
CA ALA A 100 -15.53 0.79 8.69
C ALA A 100 -16.00 1.84 7.66
N PHE A 101 -17.00 1.52 6.84
CA PHE A 101 -17.35 2.36 5.69
C PHE A 101 -17.70 3.81 6.06
N SER A 102 -17.09 4.76 5.36
CA SER A 102 -17.29 6.20 5.49
C SER A 102 -16.79 6.90 4.22
N ALA A 103 -17.14 8.17 4.00
CA ALA A 103 -16.67 8.90 2.81
C ALA A 103 -15.12 8.91 2.67
N PRO A 104 -14.33 9.17 3.73
CA PRO A 104 -12.87 9.03 3.66
C PRO A 104 -12.41 7.61 3.33
N ASN A 105 -13.03 6.58 3.94
CA ASN A 105 -12.63 5.18 3.72
C ASN A 105 -13.00 4.68 2.32
N ALA A 106 -14.08 5.19 1.73
CA ALA A 106 -14.42 4.94 0.33
C ALA A 106 -13.34 5.47 -0.62
N LEU A 107 -12.82 6.68 -0.38
CA LEU A 107 -11.72 7.25 -1.18
C LEU A 107 -10.43 6.43 -1.05
N VAL A 108 -10.10 5.98 0.17
CA VAL A 108 -8.94 5.12 0.42
C VAL A 108 -9.10 3.75 -0.26
N ALA A 109 -10.29 3.14 -0.20
CA ALA A 109 -10.60 1.90 -0.91
C ALA A 109 -10.45 2.05 -2.44
N CYS A 110 -10.95 3.16 -3.01
CA CYS A 110 -10.75 3.48 -4.42
C CYS A 110 -9.26 3.60 -4.76
N ALA A 111 -8.47 4.30 -3.94
CA ALA A 111 -7.03 4.44 -4.17
C ALA A 111 -6.29 3.08 -4.18
N LEU A 112 -6.64 2.15 -3.28
CA LEU A 112 -6.11 0.78 -3.26
C LEU A 112 -6.47 0.02 -4.55
N LEU A 113 -7.73 0.10 -4.99
CA LEU A 113 -8.25 -0.58 -6.17
C LEU A 113 -7.70 0.01 -7.47
N GLU A 114 -7.54 1.32 -7.57
CA GLU A 114 -6.92 1.99 -8.73
C GLU A 114 -5.46 1.58 -8.89
N ALA A 115 -4.71 1.52 -7.78
CA ALA A 115 -3.29 1.19 -7.79
C ALA A 115 -3.04 -0.29 -8.11
N CYS A 116 -3.82 -1.21 -7.54
CA CYS A 116 -3.52 -2.65 -7.56
C CYS A 116 -4.71 -3.57 -7.88
N GLY A 117 -5.95 -3.07 -7.95
CA GLY A 117 -7.15 -3.89 -8.11
C GLY A 117 -7.13 -4.76 -9.37
N ARG A 118 -6.71 -4.22 -10.52
CA ARG A 118 -6.55 -5.02 -11.76
C ARG A 118 -5.48 -6.11 -11.63
N TYR A 119 -4.40 -5.86 -10.89
CA TYR A 119 -3.35 -6.85 -10.67
C TYR A 119 -3.89 -8.00 -9.81
N LEU A 120 -4.59 -7.68 -8.71
CA LEU A 120 -5.22 -8.66 -7.84
C LEU A 120 -6.33 -9.45 -8.54
N HIS A 121 -7.16 -8.79 -9.34
CA HIS A 121 -8.27 -9.45 -10.02
C HIS A 121 -7.80 -10.44 -11.10
N ARG A 122 -6.61 -10.24 -11.68
CA ARG A 122 -6.07 -11.14 -12.72
C ARG A 122 -5.45 -12.42 -12.15
N ALA A 123 -5.10 -12.44 -10.86
CA ALA A 123 -4.51 -13.60 -10.22
C ALA A 123 -5.59 -14.52 -9.63
N LYS A 124 -5.60 -15.80 -10.04
CA LYS A 124 -6.62 -16.80 -9.65
C LYS A 124 -6.79 -16.92 -8.12
N GLU A 125 -5.70 -16.77 -7.38
CA GLU A 125 -5.70 -16.88 -5.91
C GLU A 125 -6.41 -15.72 -5.20
N THR A 126 -6.35 -14.51 -5.78
CA THR A 126 -6.89 -13.29 -5.16
C THR A 126 -8.23 -12.86 -5.77
N GLN A 127 -8.53 -13.30 -6.99
CA GLN A 127 -9.74 -12.92 -7.73
C GLN A 127 -11.04 -13.11 -6.93
N PRO A 128 -11.33 -14.27 -6.29
CA PRO A 128 -12.61 -14.44 -5.57
C PRO A 128 -12.77 -13.47 -4.41
N ARG A 129 -11.68 -13.14 -3.72
CA ARG A 129 -11.70 -12.20 -2.58
C ARG A 129 -11.89 -10.75 -3.06
N VAL A 130 -11.32 -10.41 -4.21
CA VAL A 130 -11.53 -9.09 -4.84
C VAL A 130 -12.99 -8.95 -5.26
N GLU A 131 -13.55 -9.95 -5.96
CA GLU A 131 -14.95 -9.95 -6.39
C GLU A 131 -15.91 -9.79 -5.20
N ALA A 132 -15.73 -10.57 -4.13
CA ALA A 132 -16.54 -10.45 -2.92
C ALA A 132 -16.47 -9.05 -2.27
N LEU A 133 -15.28 -8.43 -2.21
CA LEU A 133 -15.12 -7.08 -1.66
C LEU A 133 -15.74 -6.00 -2.57
N LEU A 134 -15.64 -6.16 -3.90
CA LEU A 134 -16.30 -5.27 -4.85
C LEU A 134 -17.82 -5.34 -4.74
N GLU A 135 -18.39 -6.54 -4.56
CA GLU A 135 -19.82 -6.72 -4.31
C GLU A 135 -20.29 -6.08 -2.99
N LEU A 136 -19.47 -6.10 -1.94
CA LEU A 136 -19.80 -5.41 -0.70
C LEU A 136 -19.80 -3.89 -0.92
N LEU A 137 -18.80 -3.35 -1.62
CA LEU A 137 -18.71 -1.93 -1.94
C LEU A 137 -19.91 -1.43 -2.76
N THR A 138 -20.40 -2.22 -3.72
CA THR A 138 -21.58 -1.84 -4.52
C THR A 138 -22.87 -1.84 -3.71
N LYS A 139 -22.98 -2.67 -2.67
CA LYS A 139 -24.13 -2.72 -1.74
C LYS A 139 -24.13 -1.60 -0.70
N LEU A 140 -22.97 -1.00 -0.43
CA LEU A 140 -22.81 0.12 0.52
C LEU A 140 -23.05 1.50 -0.12
N ARG A 141 -23.42 1.53 -1.41
CA ARG A 141 -23.69 2.74 -2.19
C ARG A 141 -25.08 3.33 -1.93
#